data_AF-A0A2V6HHB0-F1
#
_entry.id   AF-A0A2V6HHB0-F1
#
_cell.length_a   1.000
_cell.length_b   1.000
_cell.length_c   1.000
_cell.angle_alpha   90.00
_cell.angle_beta   90.00
_cell.angle_gamma   90.00
#
_symmetry.space_group_name_H-M   'P 1'
#
loop_
_entity.id
_entity.type
_entity.pdbx_description
1 polymer ?
#
loop_
_entity_poly.entity_id
_entity_poly.type
_entity_poly.pdbx_seq_one_letter_code
_entity_poly.pdbx_strand_id
1 'polypeptide(L)'
;MRSEPTPTLQVNLDPRFQDRQRQPGLDLLRALAIIIVVVYHAGIMGFPWPGRVHRGGWIGVDLFFVLSGYLIGGQLLAELARNNRLNLRRFYARRALRILPAYLFILTIYFLLPLWREYPDMAQPLWKFLFSLQNIVLHGGTAFSHAWSLAV
;
A
#
# COMPACT_ATOMS: atom_id res chain seq x y z
N MET A 1 40.32 30.68 -0.60
CA MET A 1 39.51 29.61 -1.22
C MET A 1 38.08 30.12 -1.34
N ARG A 2 37.60 30.44 -2.54
CA ARG A 2 36.19 30.81 -2.77
C ARG A 2 35.37 29.53 -2.74
N SER A 3 34.43 29.43 -1.80
CA SER A 3 33.42 28.37 -1.82
C SER A 3 32.52 28.61 -3.02
N GLU A 4 32.68 27.83 -4.08
CA GLU A 4 31.72 27.74 -5.18
C GLU A 4 30.33 27.43 -4.58
N PRO A 5 29.28 28.23 -4.88
CA PRO A 5 27.94 27.92 -4.41
C PRO A 5 27.51 26.57 -4.98
N THR A 6 27.13 25.64 -4.10
CA THR A 6 26.60 24.33 -4.49
C THR A 6 25.48 24.55 -5.50
N PRO A 7 25.56 23.96 -6.72
CA PRO A 7 24.54 24.16 -7.74
C PRO A 7 23.22 23.63 -7.20
N THR A 8 22.31 24.53 -6.83
CA THR A 8 20.94 24.18 -6.51
C THR A 8 20.32 23.68 -7.80
N LEU A 9 20.18 22.36 -7.91
CA LEU A 9 19.57 21.70 -9.04
C LEU A 9 18.13 22.20 -9.13
N GLN A 10 17.88 23.21 -9.95
CA GLN A 10 16.55 23.74 -10.19
C GLN A 10 15.80 22.69 -11.02
N VAL A 11 15.05 21.83 -10.34
CA VAL A 11 14.24 20.81 -11.00
C VAL A 11 13.05 21.53 -11.63
N ASN A 12 13.17 21.86 -12.92
CA ASN A 12 12.09 22.46 -13.68
C ASN A 12 11.06 21.37 -14.03
N LEU A 13 10.15 21.09 -13.08
CA LEU A 13 9.09 20.09 -13.23
C LEU A 13 7.95 20.67 -14.07
N ASP A 14 7.40 19.87 -15.00
CA ASP A 14 6.23 20.23 -15.80
C ASP A 14 5.12 20.78 -14.87
N PRO A 15 4.53 21.95 -15.19
CA PRO A 15 3.54 22.62 -14.34
C PRO A 15 2.36 21.72 -13.94
N ARG A 16 2.07 20.66 -14.70
CA ARG A 16 1.09 19.63 -14.34
C ARG A 16 1.36 18.93 -13.00
N PHE A 17 2.60 18.92 -12.52
CA PHE A 17 2.97 18.34 -11.21
C PHE A 17 3.01 19.37 -10.07
N GLN A 18 3.01 20.67 -10.37
CA GLN A 18 3.07 21.73 -9.36
C GLN A 18 1.73 21.94 -8.66
N ASP A 19 0.61 21.81 -9.39
CA ASP A 19 -0.72 22.08 -8.87
C ASP A 19 -1.66 20.87 -8.97
N ARG A 20 -1.28 19.82 -8.23
CA ARG A 20 -2.02 18.56 -8.23
C ARG A 20 -3.22 18.64 -7.28
N GLN A 21 -4.38 18.96 -7.83
CA GLN A 21 -5.66 18.82 -7.13
C GLN A 21 -6.00 17.33 -6.92
N ARG A 22 -6.78 17.03 -5.88
CA ARG A 22 -7.27 15.67 -5.63
C ARG A 22 -8.12 15.22 -6.82
N GLN A 23 -7.81 14.06 -7.39
CA GLN A 23 -8.53 13.50 -8.52
C GLN A 23 -9.47 12.37 -8.08
N PRO A 24 -10.74 12.66 -7.77
CA PRO A 24 -11.67 11.66 -7.25
C PRO A 24 -11.90 10.48 -8.21
N GLY A 25 -11.78 10.69 -9.53
CA GLY A 25 -11.88 9.61 -10.51
C GLY A 25 -10.81 8.52 -10.34
N LEU A 26 -9.57 8.89 -9.99
CA LEU A 26 -8.50 7.94 -9.74
C LEU A 26 -8.71 7.18 -8.42
N ASP A 27 -9.27 7.85 -7.42
CA ASP A 27 -9.66 7.22 -6.16
C ASP A 27 -10.78 6.18 -6.38
N LEU A 28 -11.77 6.48 -7.23
CA LEU A 28 -12.84 5.55 -7.62
C LEU A 28 -12.28 4.34 -8.39
N LEU A 29 -11.37 4.57 -9.34
CA LEU A 29 -10.76 3.48 -10.10
C LEU A 29 -9.92 2.56 -9.21
N ARG A 30 -9.25 3.11 -8.20
CA ARG A 30 -8.57 2.32 -7.16
C ARG A 30 -9.55 1.52 -6.32
N ALA A 31 -10.67 2.11 -5.92
CA ALA A 31 -11.71 1.39 -5.17
C ALA A 31 -12.28 0.22 -5.99
N LEU A 32 -12.55 0.44 -7.28
CA LEU A 32 -13.00 -0.60 -8.20
C LEU A 32 -11.95 -1.72 -8.33
N ALA A 33 -10.67 -1.36 -8.47
CA ALA A 33 -9.57 -2.32 -8.53
C ALA A 33 -9.51 -3.20 -7.27
N ILE A 34 -9.65 -2.61 -6.07
CA ILE A 34 -9.73 -3.36 -4.80
C ILE A 34 -10.92 -4.31 -4.78
N ILE A 35 -12.11 -3.86 -5.22
CA ILE A 35 -13.31 -4.71 -5.27
C ILE A 35 -13.07 -5.95 -6.13
N ILE A 36 -12.44 -5.79 -7.30
CA ILE A 36 -12.11 -6.92 -8.19
C ILE A 36 -11.19 -7.92 -7.47
N VAL A 37 -10.19 -7.45 -6.72
CA VAL A 37 -9.27 -8.30 -5.95
C VAL A 37 -10.00 -9.03 -4.82
N VAL A 38 -10.87 -8.35 -4.09
CA VAL A 38 -11.66 -8.94 -3.00
C VAL A 38 -12.61 -10.01 -3.54
N VAL A 39 -13.33 -9.74 -4.63
CA VAL A 39 -14.23 -10.71 -5.27
C VAL A 39 -13.46 -11.95 -5.74
N TYR A 40 -12.27 -11.75 -6.32
CA TYR A 40 -11.40 -12.87 -6.72
C TYR A 40 -10.98 -13.75 -5.54
N HIS A 41 -10.54 -13.14 -4.43
CA HIS A 41 -10.13 -13.89 -3.24
C HIS A 41 -11.32 -14.57 -2.54
N ALA A 42 -12.50 -13.94 -2.53
CA ALA A 42 -13.71 -14.58 -2.01
C ALA A 42 -14.04 -15.89 -2.73
N GLY A 43 -13.84 -15.93 -4.06
CA GLY A 43 -13.98 -17.16 -4.85
C GLY A 43 -12.96 -18.25 -4.49
N ILE A 44 -11.70 -17.87 -4.21
CA ILE A 44 -10.65 -18.81 -3.80
C ILE A 44 -10.92 -19.36 -2.40
N MET A 45 -11.46 -18.54 -1.49
CA MET A 45 -11.78 -18.92 -0.10
C MET A 45 -13.05 -19.79 0.03
N GLY A 46 -13.58 -20.30 -1.08
CA GLY A 46 -14.70 -21.24 -1.08
C GLY A 46 -16.08 -20.60 -1.17
N PHE A 47 -16.18 -19.30 -1.46
CA PHE A 47 -17.47 -18.68 -1.77
C PHE A 47 -17.83 -18.93 -3.24
N PRO A 48 -18.85 -19.74 -3.56
CA PRO A 48 -19.19 -20.06 -4.94
C PRO A 48 -19.78 -18.83 -5.64
N TRP A 49 -19.00 -18.23 -6.53
CA TRP A 49 -19.48 -17.14 -7.39
C TRP A 49 -20.02 -17.70 -8.72
N PRO A 50 -21.21 -17.30 -9.17
CA PRO A 50 -21.70 -17.68 -10.49
C PRO A 50 -20.83 -17.04 -11.59
N GLY A 51 -20.24 -17.86 -12.46
CA GLY A 51 -19.55 -17.43 -13.69
C GLY A 51 -18.02 -17.45 -13.67
N ARG A 52 -17.40 -16.89 -14.72
CA ARG A 52 -15.93 -16.88 -14.94
C ARG A 52 -15.20 -15.74 -14.23
N VAL A 53 -15.78 -15.18 -13.17
CA VAL A 53 -15.25 -14.02 -12.44
C VAL A 53 -13.86 -14.30 -11.85
N HIS A 54 -13.53 -15.57 -11.62
CA HIS A 54 -12.21 -16.03 -11.18
C HIS A 54 -11.07 -15.81 -12.20
N ARG A 55 -11.30 -15.57 -13.49
CA ARG A 55 -10.18 -15.51 -14.47
C ARG A 55 -9.51 -14.15 -14.62
N GLY A 56 -10.04 -13.11 -13.97
CA GLY A 56 -9.61 -11.71 -14.18
C GLY A 56 -9.14 -10.95 -12.94
N GLY A 57 -9.05 -11.60 -11.77
CA GLY A 57 -8.73 -10.90 -10.51
C GLY A 57 -7.36 -10.22 -10.49
N TRP A 58 -6.38 -10.78 -11.22
CA TRP A 58 -5.02 -10.25 -11.33
C TRP A 58 -4.97 -8.84 -11.95
N ILE A 59 -5.91 -8.52 -12.86
CA ILE A 59 -6.02 -7.19 -13.49
C ILE A 59 -6.30 -6.12 -12.42
N GLY A 60 -7.08 -6.45 -11.40
CA GLY A 60 -7.35 -5.55 -10.28
C GLY A 60 -6.08 -5.22 -9.48
N VAL A 61 -5.19 -6.19 -9.31
CA VAL A 61 -3.91 -6.01 -8.61
C VAL A 61 -3.01 -5.06 -9.40
N ASP A 62 -2.81 -5.32 -10.70
CA ASP A 62 -1.97 -4.48 -11.57
C ASP A 62 -2.48 -3.04 -11.64
N LEU A 63 -3.78 -2.87 -11.84
CA LEU A 63 -4.42 -1.56 -11.92
C LEU A 63 -4.26 -0.79 -10.60
N PHE A 64 -4.48 -1.46 -9.46
CA PHE A 64 -4.32 -0.84 -8.15
C PHE A 64 -2.88 -0.36 -7.91
N PHE A 65 -1.88 -1.17 -8.27
CA PHE A 65 -0.47 -0.80 -8.09
C PHE A 65 -0.05 0.35 -9.00
N VAL A 66 -0.44 0.33 -10.28
CA VAL A 66 -0.12 1.41 -11.23
C VAL A 66 -0.70 2.74 -10.77
N LEU A 67 -1.98 2.76 -10.37
CA LEU A 67 -2.64 3.98 -9.89
C LEU A 67 -2.06 4.49 -8.58
N SER A 68 -1.74 3.59 -7.66
CA SER A 68 -1.13 3.95 -6.38
C SER A 68 0.27 4.52 -6.59
N GLY A 69 1.09 3.92 -7.46
CA GLY A 69 2.39 4.44 -7.86
C GLY A 69 2.29 5.83 -8.51
N TYR A 70 1.35 6.04 -9.42
CA TYR A 70 1.10 7.34 -10.04
C TYR A 70 0.70 8.43 -9.03
N LEU A 71 -0.16 8.11 -8.05
CA LEU A 71 -0.58 9.05 -7.01
C LEU A 71 0.54 9.36 -6.02
N ILE A 72 1.27 8.33 -5.56
CA ILE A 72 2.38 8.46 -4.61
C ILE A 72 3.53 9.24 -5.25
N GLY A 73 3.95 8.85 -6.46
CA GLY A 73 4.99 9.55 -7.21
C GLY A 73 4.60 10.99 -7.49
N GLY A 74 3.34 11.24 -7.87
CA GLY A 74 2.80 12.58 -8.05
C GLY A 74 2.89 13.46 -6.80
N GLN A 75 2.61 12.91 -5.61
CA GLN A 75 2.74 13.65 -4.34
C GLN A 75 4.20 14.00 -4.04
N LEU A 76 5.13 13.09 -4.33
CA LEU A 76 6.55 13.31 -4.14
C LEU A 76 7.10 14.38 -5.09
N LEU A 77 6.73 14.31 -6.38
CA LEU A 77 7.12 15.30 -7.38
C LEU A 77 6.50 16.67 -7.09
N ALA A 78 5.25 16.73 -6.62
CA ALA A 78 4.64 18.00 -6.23
C ALA A 78 5.36 18.67 -5.04
N GLU A 79 5.79 17.88 -4.04
CA GLU A 79 6.58 18.39 -2.90
C GLU A 79 7.95 18.89 -3.35
N LEU A 80 8.59 18.19 -4.31
CA LEU A 80 9.82 18.62 -4.93
C LEU A 80 9.66 19.92 -5.72
N ALA A 81 8.60 20.03 -6.53
CA ALA A 81 8.34 21.19 -7.36
C ALA A 81 8.08 22.46 -6.53
N ARG A 82 7.40 22.32 -5.38
CA ARG A 82 7.05 23.43 -4.51
C ARG A 82 8.19 23.90 -3.61
N ASN A 83 8.96 22.96 -3.05
CA ASN A 83 9.94 23.28 -2.01
C ASN A 83 11.40 23.15 -2.47
N ASN A 84 11.63 22.71 -3.71
CA ASN A 84 12.95 22.36 -4.27
C ASN A 84 13.78 21.42 -3.36
N ARG A 85 13.10 20.70 -2.46
CA ARG A 85 13.66 19.84 -1.43
C ARG A 85 12.74 18.65 -1.20
N LEU A 86 13.29 17.44 -1.29
CA LEU A 86 12.60 16.20 -0.95
C LEU A 86 12.67 15.96 0.57
N ASN A 87 11.56 16.14 1.28
CA ASN A 87 11.48 15.74 2.69
C ASN A 87 10.90 14.32 2.81
N LEU A 88 11.73 13.32 2.54
CA LEU A 88 11.36 11.90 2.64
C LEU A 88 10.86 11.55 4.05
N ARG A 89 11.47 12.11 5.10
CA ARG A 89 11.03 11.88 6.49
C ARG A 89 9.58 12.29 6.69
N ARG A 90 9.19 13.49 6.23
CA ARG A 90 7.82 13.98 6.33
C ARG A 90 6.86 13.16 5.46
N PHE A 91 7.29 12.74 4.28
CA PHE A 91 6.51 11.87 3.40
C PHE A 91 6.20 10.52 4.06
N TYR A 92 7.22 9.81 4.55
CA TYR A 92 7.05 8.53 5.22
C TYR A 92 6.31 8.67 6.55
N ALA A 93 6.51 9.74 7.32
CA ALA A 93 5.78 9.97 8.56
C ALA A 93 4.27 10.12 8.34
N ARG A 94 3.85 10.90 7.33
CA ARG A 94 2.42 11.03 6.98
C ARG A 94 1.81 9.70 6.55
N ARG A 95 2.57 8.89 5.80
CA ARG A 95 2.15 7.57 5.35
C ARG A 95 2.03 6.59 6.52
N ALA A 96 3.03 6.57 7.41
CA ALA A 96 3.04 5.76 8.61
C ALA A 96 1.84 6.08 9.52
N LEU A 97 1.57 7.36 9.79
CA LEU A 97 0.42 7.79 10.60
C LEU A 97 -0.95 7.45 9.98
N ARG A 98 -1.02 7.20 8.66
CA ARG A 98 -2.25 6.76 7.99
C ARG A 98 -2.42 5.23 8.05
N ILE A 99 -1.34 4.47 7.91
CA ILE A 99 -1.39 3.00 7.76
C ILE A 99 -1.27 2.29 9.11
N LEU A 100 -0.37 2.76 9.99
CA LEU A 100 -0.11 2.14 11.30
C LEU A 100 -1.35 2.01 12.19
N PRO A 101 -2.27 3.00 12.29
CA PRO A 101 -3.42 2.86 13.17
C PRO A 101 -4.31 1.67 12.78
N ALA A 102 -4.61 1.52 11.49
CA ALA A 102 -5.41 0.42 10.98
C ALA A 102 -4.68 -0.92 11.15
N TYR A 103 -3.37 -0.95 10.88
CA TYR A 103 -2.55 -2.14 11.06
C TYR A 103 -2.52 -2.60 12.53
N LEU A 104 -2.24 -1.70 13.46
CA LEU A 104 -2.19 -2.00 14.90
C LEU A 104 -3.56 -2.40 15.44
N PHE A 105 -4.64 -1.80 14.94
CA PHE A 105 -6.00 -2.18 15.31
C PHE A 105 -6.33 -3.62 14.92
N ILE A 106 -6.08 -3.99 13.66
CA ILE A 106 -6.29 -5.37 13.19
C ILE A 106 -5.35 -6.35 13.90
N LEU A 107 -4.09 -5.96 14.14
CA LEU A 107 -3.14 -6.76 14.90
C LEU A 107 -3.63 -7.01 16.34
N THR A 108 -4.19 -5.98 16.98
CA THR A 108 -4.75 -6.10 18.33
C THR A 108 -5.91 -7.09 18.35
N ILE A 109 -6.84 -6.97 17.39
CA ILE A 109 -7.97 -7.92 17.24
C ILE A 109 -7.45 -9.35 17.03
N TYR A 110 -6.45 -9.53 16.16
CA TYR A 110 -5.88 -10.84 15.85
C TYR A 110 -5.22 -11.53 17.06
N PHE A 111 -4.67 -10.77 18.01
CA PHE A 111 -4.09 -11.31 19.24
C PHE A 111 -5.12 -11.48 20.37
N LEU A 112 -6.12 -10.61 20.47
CA LEU A 112 -7.17 -10.69 21.50
C LEU A 112 -8.25 -11.73 21.19
N LEU A 113 -8.54 -11.99 19.92
CA LEU A 113 -9.61 -12.90 19.49
C LEU A 113 -9.03 -14.14 18.77
N PRO A 114 -8.41 -15.09 19.49
CA PRO A 114 -7.85 -16.29 18.88
C PRO A 114 -8.91 -17.19 18.22
N LEU A 115 -10.19 -17.04 18.59
CA LEU A 115 -11.32 -17.72 17.94
C LEU A 115 -11.53 -17.30 16.48
N TRP A 116 -11.05 -16.12 16.08
CA TRP A 116 -11.12 -15.63 14.71
C TRP A 116 -9.90 -16.02 13.86
N ARG A 117 -8.96 -16.77 14.44
CA ARG A 117 -7.74 -17.17 13.75
C ARG A 117 -8.07 -18.31 12.78
N GLU A 118 -7.83 -18.07 11.50
CA GLU A 118 -8.06 -19.04 10.41
C GLU A 118 -7.30 -20.37 10.63
N TYR A 119 -6.15 -20.32 11.32
CA TYR A 119 -5.32 -21.48 11.64
C TYR A 119 -4.79 -21.40 13.09
N PRO A 120 -5.40 -22.10 14.05
CA PRO A 120 -5.02 -22.07 15.47
C PRO A 120 -3.55 -22.41 15.73
N ASP A 121 -2.99 -23.36 14.96
CA ASP A 121 -1.62 -23.87 15.11
C ASP A 121 -0.55 -23.03 14.37
N MET A 122 -0.96 -22.02 13.59
CA MET A 122 -0.07 -21.14 12.82
C MET A 122 0.12 -19.76 13.45
N ALA A 123 0.03 -19.69 14.78
CA ALA A 123 0.32 -18.50 15.55
C ALA A 123 1.82 -18.15 15.46
N GLN A 124 2.18 -17.23 14.56
CA GLN A 124 3.52 -16.65 14.53
C GLN A 124 3.72 -15.71 15.74
N PRO A 125 4.95 -15.56 16.26
CA PRO A 125 5.19 -14.68 17.39
C PRO A 125 5.06 -13.20 17.00
N LEU A 126 4.56 -12.37 17.94
CA LEU A 126 4.22 -10.94 17.75
C LEU A 126 5.35 -10.12 17.10
N TRP A 127 6.61 -10.40 17.45
CA TRP A 127 7.75 -9.67 16.90
C TRP A 127 7.88 -9.82 15.37
N LYS A 128 7.44 -10.94 14.78
CA LYS A 128 7.42 -11.10 13.32
C LYS A 128 6.43 -10.15 12.64
N PHE A 129 5.33 -9.83 13.31
CA PHE A 129 4.35 -8.85 12.84
C PHE A 129 4.89 -7.43 13.00
N LEU A 130 5.43 -7.09 14.18
CA LEU A 130 5.95 -5.75 14.48
C LEU A 130 7.08 -5.32 13.51
N PHE A 131 8.00 -6.22 13.21
CA PHE A 131 9.07 -5.97 12.25
C PHE A 131 8.68 -6.33 10.80
N SER A 132 7.42 -6.73 10.56
CA SER A 132 6.91 -7.20 9.27
C SER A 132 7.77 -8.30 8.63
N LEU A 133 8.50 -9.08 9.44
CA LEU A 133 9.37 -10.16 8.99
C LEU A 133 8.60 -11.31 8.35
N GLN A 134 7.29 -11.42 8.64
CA GLN A 134 6.39 -12.32 7.93
C GLN A 134 6.38 -12.12 6.42
N ASN A 135 6.65 -10.90 5.94
CA ASN A 135 6.67 -10.59 4.49
C ASN A 135 7.97 -11.03 3.81
N ILE A 136 9.05 -11.26 4.56
CA ILE A 136 10.36 -11.63 4.02
C ILE A 136 10.50 -13.16 3.93
N VAL A 137 9.91 -13.89 4.87
CA VAL A 137 9.97 -15.36 4.94
C VAL A 137 8.60 -15.94 4.55
N LEU A 138 8.17 -15.65 3.31
CA LEU A 138 6.90 -16.13 2.75
C LEU A 138 6.89 -17.66 2.67
N HIS A 139 6.15 -18.30 3.57
CA HIS A 139 5.74 -19.69 3.41
C HIS A 139 4.23 -19.69 3.15
N GLY A 140 3.79 -20.35 2.06
CA GLY A 140 2.36 -20.53 1.78
C GLY A 140 1.66 -21.18 2.97
N GLY A 141 0.54 -20.62 3.39
CA GLY A 141 -0.29 -21.13 4.49
C GLY A 141 -0.16 -20.37 5.82
N THR A 142 0.84 -19.52 6.05
CA THR A 142 0.92 -18.77 7.32
C THR A 142 -0.14 -17.67 7.40
N ALA A 143 -0.63 -17.37 8.60
CA ALA A 143 -1.49 -16.20 8.83
C ALA A 143 -0.87 -14.94 8.21
N PHE A 144 -1.69 -14.16 7.48
CA PHE A 144 -1.28 -12.96 6.74
C PHE A 144 -0.31 -13.18 5.56
N SER A 145 -0.23 -14.37 4.97
CA SER A 145 0.54 -14.62 3.73
C SER A 145 0.17 -13.68 2.57
N HIS A 146 -1.06 -13.16 2.55
CA HIS A 146 -1.57 -12.19 1.57
C HIS A 146 -1.35 -10.72 1.96
N ALA A 147 -0.84 -10.42 3.15
CA ALA A 147 -0.69 -9.04 3.64
C ALA A 147 0.40 -8.22 2.94
N TRP A 148 1.32 -8.89 2.24
CA TRP A 148 2.35 -8.25 1.42
C TRP A 148 1.78 -7.30 0.34
N SER A 149 0.59 -7.59 -0.21
CA SER A 149 -0.06 -6.69 -1.19
C SER A 149 -0.66 -5.43 -0.56
N LEU A 150 -0.96 -5.46 0.74
CA LEU A 150 -1.58 -4.35 1.49
C LEU A 150 -0.56 -3.29 1.92
N ALA A 151 0.74 -3.61 1.86
CA ALA A 151 1.82 -2.69 2.22
C ALA A 151 2.04 -1.53 1.22
N VAL A 152 1.38 -1.56 0.04
CA VAL A 152 1.47 -0.53 -1.01
C VAL A 152 0.29 0.44 -1.01
#